data_AF-A0A7S1SX16-F1
#
_entry.id   AF-A0A7S1SX16-F1
#
_cell.length_a   1.000
_cell.length_b   1.000
_cell.length_c   1.000
_cell.angle_alpha   90.00
_cell.angle_beta   90.00
_cell.angle_gamma   90.00
#
_symmetry.space_group_name_H-M   'P 1'
#
loop_
_entity.id
_entity.type
_entity.pdbx_description
1 polymer ?
#
loop_
_entity_poly.entity_id
_entity_poly.type
_entity_poly.pdbx_seq_one_letter_code
_entity_poly.pdbx_strand_id
1 'polypeptide(L)'
;MIVRVGTTHLPCGCCPLPLPTAFDSSDVVIRHAALFTSTIMSRVLQAPNVKLFNATSAEDLIVKEIDGVQSVAGVVTNWALVTLFGHDTQSCMDPNVMESKVVISCTGHDGPLGASGVKRLQRIGMVGDIPGMSALDMNTAEDAVVAGTQEVVPGMILAGMEVAELSGCPRMGPTFGAMMISGQKAAHLALKKLGKTPGVPSSLPQLIA
;
A
#
# COMPACT_ATOMS: atom_id res chain seq x y z
N MET A 1 6.84 -2.84 18.38
CA MET A 1 6.68 -3.04 16.92
C MET A 1 8.02 -3.51 16.40
N ILE A 2 8.09 -4.72 15.84
CA ILE A 2 9.32 -5.29 15.30
C ILE A 2 9.44 -4.84 13.85
N VAL A 3 10.53 -4.14 13.54
CA VAL A 3 10.90 -3.78 12.17
C VAL A 3 12.12 -4.59 11.84
N ARG A 4 11.95 -5.61 11.00
CA ARG A 4 13.09 -6.38 10.51
C ARG A 4 13.92 -5.53 9.58
N VAL A 5 15.17 -5.32 9.96
CA VAL A 5 16.18 -4.63 9.17
C VAL A 5 16.96 -5.75 8.52
N GLY A 6 16.37 -6.35 7.47
CA GLY A 6 16.77 -7.65 6.92
C GLY A 6 18.29 -7.90 6.80
N THR A 7 18.66 -9.17 6.81
CA THR A 7 20.02 -9.73 6.71
C THR A 7 20.78 -9.37 5.42
N THR A 8 20.16 -8.59 4.52
CA THR A 8 20.80 -8.01 3.34
C THR A 8 20.49 -6.51 3.25
N HIS A 9 21.47 -5.70 3.64
CA HIS A 9 21.65 -4.30 3.23
C HIS A 9 20.56 -3.26 3.55
N LEU A 10 19.99 -3.25 4.76
CA LEU A 10 19.46 -2.00 5.31
C LEU A 10 20.50 -1.39 6.27
N PRO A 11 21.24 -0.34 5.87
CA PRO A 11 22.16 0.33 6.79
C PRO A 11 21.37 0.92 7.98
N CYS A 12 22.00 0.86 9.16
CA CYS A 12 21.55 1.47 10.41
C CYS A 12 21.31 2.98 10.18
N GLY A 13 20.09 3.37 9.81
CA GLY A 13 19.79 4.74 9.35
C GLY A 13 18.57 4.86 8.43
N CYS A 14 18.02 3.75 7.95
CA CYS A 14 16.86 3.74 7.05
C CYS A 14 15.50 4.04 7.73
N CYS A 15 15.47 4.24 9.04
CA CYS A 15 14.28 4.80 9.69
C CYS A 15 14.34 6.33 9.54
N PRO A 16 13.52 6.96 8.69
CA PRO A 16 13.57 8.40 8.43
C PRO A 16 13.09 9.25 9.62
N LEU A 17 12.83 8.64 10.78
CA LEU A 17 12.28 9.27 11.96
C LEU A 17 13.19 9.04 13.18
N PRO A 18 13.41 10.06 14.04
CA PRO A 18 14.22 9.95 15.24
C PRO A 18 13.44 9.23 16.35
N LEU A 19 13.09 7.96 16.12
CA LEU A 19 12.31 7.16 17.05
C LEU A 19 13.22 6.40 18.02
N PRO A 20 12.86 6.29 19.31
CA PRO A 20 13.59 5.47 20.27
C PRO A 20 13.53 4.00 19.86
N THR A 21 14.69 3.42 19.60
CA THR A 21 14.86 2.05 19.11
C THR A 21 15.78 1.26 20.03
N ALA A 22 15.45 -0.01 20.25
CA ALA A 22 16.38 -0.98 20.84
C ALA A 22 16.91 -1.87 19.72
N PHE A 23 18.23 -2.08 19.69
CA PHE A 23 18.90 -2.91 18.68
C PHE A 23 19.12 -4.31 19.24
N ASP A 24 18.54 -5.30 18.58
CA ASP A 24 18.98 -6.69 18.62
C ASP A 24 19.38 -7.07 17.19
N SER A 25 20.41 -7.89 17.02
CA SER A 25 21.37 -7.88 15.90
C SER A 25 20.90 -8.16 14.44
N SER A 26 19.62 -8.07 14.12
CA SER A 26 19.05 -7.93 12.74
C SER A 26 17.70 -7.19 12.69
N ASP A 27 17.22 -6.71 13.83
CA ASP A 27 15.86 -6.22 14.00
C ASP A 27 15.87 -4.96 14.86
N VAL A 28 15.03 -4.02 14.50
CA VAL A 28 14.82 -2.80 15.27
C VAL A 28 13.47 -2.88 15.95
N VAL A 29 13.48 -2.75 17.28
CA VAL A 29 12.24 -2.72 18.05
C VAL A 29 11.89 -1.28 18.38
N ILE A 30 10.77 -0.81 17.82
CA ILE A 30 10.16 0.45 18.21
C ILE A 30 9.29 0.19 19.43
N ARG A 31 9.51 1.01 20.47
CA ARG A 31 8.88 0.86 21.81
C ARG A 31 7.37 0.64 21.76
N HIS A 32 6.67 1.32 20.86
CA HIS A 32 5.23 1.14 20.67
C HIS A 32 4.83 1.34 19.21
N ALA A 33 3.91 0.51 18.68
CA ALA A 33 3.43 0.66 17.30
C ALA A 33 2.74 2.02 17.08
N ALA A 34 1.91 2.46 18.03
CA ALA A 34 1.27 3.77 17.97
C ALA A 34 2.28 4.95 17.92
N LEU A 35 3.47 4.82 18.55
CA LEU A 35 4.51 5.86 18.47
C LEU A 35 5.01 6.00 17.04
N PHE A 36 5.22 4.89 16.34
CA PHE A 36 5.59 4.89 14.93
C PHE A 36 4.51 5.49 14.05
N THR A 37 3.29 4.96 14.12
CA THR A 37 2.17 5.36 13.25
C THR A 37 1.80 6.82 13.45
N SER A 38 1.70 7.29 14.69
CA SER A 38 1.36 8.70 14.98
C SER A 38 2.45 9.66 14.51
N THR A 39 3.73 9.28 14.61
CA THR A 39 4.85 10.11 14.14
C THR A 39 4.83 10.24 12.62
N ILE A 40 4.65 9.14 11.87
CA ILE A 40 4.51 9.19 10.41
C ILE A 40 3.31 10.04 10.02
N MET A 41 2.15 9.78 10.62
CA MET A 41 0.92 10.51 10.31
C MET A 41 1.09 12.02 10.56
N SER A 42 1.70 12.41 11.68
CA SER A 42 1.98 13.81 11.98
C SER A 42 2.84 14.48 10.90
N ARG A 43 3.92 13.83 10.46
CA ARG A 43 4.82 14.37 9.42
C ARG A 43 4.16 14.43 8.05
N VAL A 44 3.38 13.41 7.69
CA VAL A 44 2.67 13.35 6.40
C VAL A 44 1.59 14.45 6.33
N LEU A 45 0.84 14.66 7.40
CA LEU A 45 -0.22 15.69 7.45
C LEU A 45 0.32 17.13 7.49
N GLN A 46 1.60 17.33 7.83
CA GLN A 46 2.25 18.64 7.76
C GLN A 46 2.68 19.03 6.34
N ALA A 47 2.70 18.09 5.39
CA ALA A 47 3.06 18.41 4.01
C ALA A 47 1.97 19.26 3.33
N PRO A 48 2.33 20.37 2.65
CA PRO A 48 1.35 21.33 2.12
C PRO A 48 0.50 20.78 0.96
N ASN A 49 0.95 19.69 0.36
CA ASN A 49 0.35 19.03 -0.80
C ASN A 49 -0.29 17.67 -0.45
N VAL A 50 -0.56 17.42 0.84
CA VAL A 50 -1.21 16.20 1.31
C VAL A 50 -2.58 16.53 1.88
N LYS A 51 -3.57 15.71 1.54
CA LYS A 51 -4.91 15.74 2.12
C LYS A 51 -5.30 14.34 2.58
N LEU A 52 -5.77 14.24 3.82
CA LEU A 52 -6.34 13.01 4.37
C LEU A 52 -7.86 13.11 4.37
N PHE A 53 -8.51 12.16 3.68
CA PHE A 53 -9.95 11.94 3.72
C PHE A 53 -10.22 10.65 4.52
N ASN A 54 -10.24 10.76 5.85
CA ASN A 54 -10.66 9.67 6.72
C ASN A 54 -12.20 9.56 6.75
N ALA A 55 -12.72 8.41 7.20
CA ALA A 55 -14.15 8.07 7.13
C ALA A 55 -14.74 8.05 5.70
N THR A 56 -13.87 7.98 4.69
CA THR A 56 -14.20 7.82 3.27
C THR A 56 -13.72 6.44 2.81
N SER A 57 -14.50 5.76 2.00
CA SER A 57 -14.15 4.48 1.38
C SER A 57 -14.08 4.62 -0.13
N ALA A 58 -13.11 3.98 -0.77
CA ALA A 58 -13.13 3.74 -2.20
C ALA A 58 -13.93 2.46 -2.46
N GLU A 59 -15.08 2.58 -3.12
CA GLU A 59 -15.98 1.45 -3.39
C GLU A 59 -15.90 0.96 -4.84
N ASP A 60 -15.37 1.76 -5.75
CA ASP A 60 -15.09 1.38 -7.14
C ASP A 60 -13.85 2.11 -7.70
N LEU A 61 -13.41 1.74 -8.89
CA LEU A 61 -12.33 2.33 -9.66
C LEU A 61 -12.90 3.08 -10.86
N ILE A 62 -12.29 4.22 -11.17
CA ILE A 62 -12.54 4.90 -12.45
C ILE A 62 -11.60 4.27 -13.48
N VAL A 63 -12.14 3.71 -14.55
CA VAL A 63 -11.37 3.09 -15.63
C VAL A 63 -11.61 3.86 -16.92
N LYS A 64 -10.53 4.22 -17.62
CA LYS A 64 -10.56 4.99 -18.87
C LYS A 64 -9.60 4.36 -19.88
N GLU A 65 -9.91 4.50 -21.16
CA GLU A 65 -8.96 4.20 -22.23
C GLU A 65 -8.01 5.39 -22.41
N ILE A 66 -6.71 5.16 -22.21
CA ILE A 66 -5.63 6.15 -22.38
C ILE A 66 -4.63 5.55 -23.36
N ASP A 67 -4.40 6.24 -24.48
CA ASP A 67 -3.50 5.78 -25.56
C ASP A 67 -3.80 4.35 -26.05
N GLY A 68 -5.10 3.99 -26.13
CA GLY A 68 -5.56 2.67 -26.56
C GLY A 68 -5.46 1.58 -25.49
N VAL A 69 -5.17 1.93 -24.24
CA VAL A 69 -5.00 0.98 -23.13
C VAL A 69 -5.97 1.30 -21.99
N GLN A 70 -6.74 0.30 -21.56
CA GLN A 70 -7.59 0.40 -20.37
C GLN A 70 -6.72 0.65 -19.13
N SER A 71 -6.95 1.78 -18.47
CA SER A 71 -6.13 2.29 -17.39
C SER A 71 -7.01 2.74 -16.22
N VAL A 72 -6.57 2.45 -15.00
CA VAL A 72 -7.17 3.02 -13.79
C VAL A 72 -6.82 4.51 -13.72
N ALA A 73 -7.84 5.35 -13.65
CA ALA A 73 -7.74 6.81 -13.74
C ALA A 73 -8.36 7.51 -12.51
N GLY A 74 -8.54 6.80 -11.40
CA GLY A 74 -9.07 7.35 -10.17
C GLY A 74 -9.87 6.34 -9.36
N VAL A 75 -10.57 6.86 -8.35
CA VAL A 75 -11.40 6.07 -7.44
C VAL A 75 -12.79 6.68 -7.31
N VAL A 76 -13.77 5.81 -7.14
CA VAL A 76 -15.15 6.16 -6.79
C VAL A 76 -15.28 6.01 -5.29
N THR A 77 -15.77 7.05 -4.63
CA THR A 77 -15.74 7.17 -3.17
C THR A 77 -17.08 7.48 -2.56
N ASN A 78 -17.31 6.94 -1.38
CA ASN A 78 -18.46 7.28 -0.55
C ASN A 78 -18.03 7.41 0.92
N TRP A 79 -18.95 7.82 1.80
CA TRP A 79 -18.74 7.69 3.23
C TRP A 79 -18.59 6.23 3.60
N ALA A 80 -17.63 5.89 4.46
CA ALA A 80 -17.37 4.49 4.80
C ALA A 80 -18.59 3.76 5.37
N LEU A 81 -19.44 4.48 6.11
CA LEU A 81 -20.71 3.93 6.63
C LEU A 81 -21.72 3.63 5.52
N VAL A 82 -21.75 4.44 4.47
CA VAL A 82 -22.62 4.19 3.31
C VAL A 82 -22.14 2.95 2.57
N THR A 83 -20.84 2.86 2.27
CA THR A 83 -20.27 1.68 1.60
C THR A 83 -20.46 0.39 2.40
N LEU A 84 -20.31 0.44 3.73
CA LEU A 84 -20.39 -0.76 4.57
C LEU A 84 -21.82 -1.20 4.90
N PHE A 85 -22.75 -0.27 5.01
CA PHE A 85 -24.09 -0.55 5.56
C PHE A 85 -25.23 0.11 4.79
N GLY A 86 -24.96 1.20 4.08
CA GLY A 86 -25.98 2.05 3.47
C GLY A 86 -26.63 1.46 2.22
N HIS A 87 -25.86 0.78 1.37
CA HIS A 87 -26.35 0.24 0.08
C HIS A 87 -27.47 -0.79 0.24
N ASP A 88 -27.50 -1.54 1.34
CA ASP A 88 -28.51 -2.57 1.61
C ASP A 88 -29.66 -2.11 2.51
N THR A 89 -29.52 -0.96 3.19
CA THR A 89 -30.43 -0.54 4.27
C THR A 89 -31.19 0.75 4.00
N GLN A 90 -30.83 1.48 2.96
CA GLN A 90 -31.41 2.79 2.63
C GLN A 90 -31.72 2.89 1.13
N SER A 91 -32.37 3.97 0.72
CA SER A 91 -32.48 4.32 -0.71
C SER A 91 -31.08 4.59 -1.30
N CYS A 92 -30.96 4.48 -2.64
CA CYS A 92 -29.69 4.64 -3.34
C CYS A 92 -28.98 5.95 -2.96
N MET A 93 -27.72 5.84 -2.56
CA MET A 93 -26.85 6.97 -2.21
C MET A 93 -25.63 6.92 -3.12
N ASP A 94 -25.75 7.58 -4.27
CA ASP A 94 -24.70 7.57 -5.29
C ASP A 94 -23.36 8.08 -4.74
N PRO A 95 -22.24 7.50 -5.18
CA PRO A 95 -20.91 7.93 -4.75
C PRO A 95 -20.45 9.22 -5.43
N ASN A 96 -19.35 9.74 -4.90
CA ASN A 96 -18.55 10.80 -5.52
C ASN A 96 -17.31 10.22 -6.22
N VAL A 97 -16.54 11.04 -6.93
CA VAL A 97 -15.39 10.62 -7.73
C VAL A 97 -14.13 11.43 -7.43
N MET A 98 -12.97 10.79 -7.48
CA MET A 98 -11.65 11.42 -7.44
C MET A 98 -10.79 10.88 -8.57
N GLU A 99 -10.55 11.70 -9.59
CA GLU A 99 -9.68 11.34 -10.71
C GLU A 99 -8.21 11.49 -10.33
N SER A 100 -7.37 10.58 -10.83
CA SER A 100 -5.93 10.63 -10.61
C SER A 100 -5.17 10.03 -11.79
N LYS A 101 -3.89 10.39 -11.92
CA LYS A 101 -2.98 9.79 -12.91
C LYS A 101 -2.43 8.44 -12.46
N VAL A 102 -2.37 8.23 -11.14
CA VAL A 102 -1.85 7.03 -10.49
C VAL A 102 -2.64 6.80 -9.21
N VAL A 103 -3.09 5.57 -9.01
CA VAL A 103 -3.68 5.08 -7.75
C VAL A 103 -2.68 4.13 -7.10
N ILE A 104 -2.40 4.32 -5.81
CA ILE A 104 -1.66 3.34 -5.00
C ILE A 104 -2.66 2.68 -4.05
N SER A 105 -2.91 1.39 -4.21
CA SER A 105 -3.76 0.62 -3.31
C SER A 105 -2.93 -0.09 -2.26
N CYS A 106 -3.23 0.21 -1.00
CA CYS A 106 -2.58 -0.34 0.18
C CYS A 106 -3.62 -0.71 1.25
N THR A 107 -4.70 -1.39 0.84
CA THR A 107 -5.89 -1.66 1.67
C THR A 107 -5.73 -2.85 2.61
N GLY A 108 -4.51 -3.40 2.70
CA GLY A 108 -4.22 -4.59 3.50
C GLY A 108 -4.87 -5.84 2.92
N HIS A 109 -5.01 -6.87 3.75
CA HIS A 109 -5.55 -8.18 3.34
C HIS A 109 -6.85 -8.56 4.07
N ASP A 110 -7.10 -7.98 5.25
CA ASP A 110 -8.16 -8.42 6.18
C ASP A 110 -9.28 -7.38 6.32
N GLY A 111 -10.39 -7.81 6.91
CA GLY A 111 -11.54 -6.99 7.24
C GLY A 111 -12.49 -6.78 6.06
N PRO A 112 -13.58 -6.02 6.29
CA PRO A 112 -14.67 -5.88 5.31
C PRO A 112 -14.24 -5.18 4.02
N LEU A 113 -13.17 -4.37 4.07
CA LEU A 113 -12.62 -3.63 2.93
C LEU A 113 -11.20 -4.08 2.58
N GLY A 114 -10.72 -5.19 3.16
CA GLY A 114 -9.40 -5.72 2.92
C GLY A 114 -9.22 -6.16 1.47
N ALA A 115 -8.10 -5.74 0.87
CA ALA A 115 -7.75 -6.04 -0.51
C ALA A 115 -8.82 -5.61 -1.53
N SER A 116 -9.51 -4.50 -1.26
CA SER A 116 -10.62 -4.03 -2.09
C SER A 116 -10.18 -3.65 -3.49
N GLY A 117 -8.97 -3.10 -3.65
CA GLY A 117 -8.41 -2.71 -4.95
C GLY A 117 -8.21 -3.91 -5.86
N VAL A 118 -7.43 -4.91 -5.41
CA VAL A 118 -7.15 -6.11 -6.20
C VAL A 118 -8.41 -6.93 -6.46
N LYS A 119 -9.27 -7.12 -5.44
CA LYS A 119 -10.55 -7.82 -5.61
C LYS A 119 -11.44 -7.10 -6.62
N ARG A 120 -11.41 -5.76 -6.65
CA ARG A 120 -12.17 -5.01 -7.66
C ARG A 120 -11.59 -5.21 -9.05
N LEU A 121 -10.27 -5.15 -9.22
CA LEU A 121 -9.61 -5.42 -10.50
C LEU A 121 -9.99 -6.80 -11.08
N GLN A 122 -10.07 -7.84 -10.24
CA GLN A 122 -10.49 -9.17 -10.67
C GLN A 122 -11.96 -9.18 -11.12
N ARG A 123 -12.87 -8.55 -10.35
CA ARG A 123 -14.30 -8.48 -10.70
C ARG A 123 -14.57 -7.77 -12.02
N ILE A 124 -13.73 -6.79 -12.40
CA ILE A 124 -13.84 -6.08 -13.69
C ILE A 124 -12.98 -6.71 -14.79
N GLY A 125 -12.33 -7.84 -14.53
CA GLY A 125 -11.56 -8.59 -15.53
C GLY A 125 -10.23 -7.94 -15.93
N MET A 126 -9.70 -7.00 -15.14
CA MET A 126 -8.41 -6.36 -15.41
C MET A 126 -7.21 -7.19 -14.89
N VAL A 127 -7.46 -8.12 -13.96
CA VAL A 127 -6.49 -9.14 -13.54
C VAL A 127 -7.18 -10.51 -13.56
N GLY A 128 -6.37 -11.57 -13.66
CA GLY A 128 -6.84 -12.95 -13.61
C GLY A 128 -7.22 -13.40 -12.21
N ASP A 129 -7.18 -14.71 -11.99
CA ASP A 129 -7.52 -15.31 -10.70
C ASP A 129 -6.55 -14.88 -9.60
N ILE A 130 -7.14 -14.49 -8.47
CA ILE A 130 -6.42 -14.08 -7.26
C ILE A 130 -6.32 -15.32 -6.35
N PRO A 131 -5.11 -15.85 -6.12
CA PRO A 131 -4.91 -17.06 -5.30
C PRO A 131 -5.23 -16.84 -3.81
N GLY A 132 -5.16 -15.60 -3.35
CA GLY A 132 -5.39 -15.23 -1.96
C GLY A 132 -4.18 -15.46 -1.05
N MET A 133 -4.10 -14.71 0.05
CA MET A 133 -2.95 -14.76 0.96
C MET A 133 -2.70 -16.16 1.54
N SER A 134 -1.44 -16.60 1.53
CA SER A 134 -1.03 -17.91 2.06
C SER A 134 -0.75 -17.88 3.58
N ALA A 135 -0.32 -19.03 4.12
CA ALA A 135 0.02 -19.21 5.53
C ALA A 135 1.19 -18.31 5.98
N LEU A 136 1.44 -18.27 7.29
CA LEU A 136 2.48 -17.42 7.87
C LEU A 136 3.87 -18.01 7.65
N ASP A 137 4.75 -17.26 6.99
CA ASP A 137 6.20 -17.48 6.93
C ASP A 137 6.88 -16.11 6.84
N MET A 138 7.46 -15.66 7.95
CA MET A 138 8.03 -14.32 8.05
C MET A 138 9.21 -14.08 7.11
N ASN A 139 10.04 -15.09 6.88
CA ASN A 139 11.28 -14.91 6.13
C ASN A 139 10.99 -14.70 4.64
N THR A 140 10.06 -15.48 4.07
CA THR A 140 9.71 -15.39 2.65
C THR A 140 8.66 -14.31 2.39
N ALA A 141 7.76 -14.03 3.35
CA ALA A 141 6.71 -13.03 3.19
C ALA A 141 7.25 -11.61 2.99
N GLU A 142 8.23 -11.19 3.79
CA GLU A 142 8.71 -9.80 3.73
C GLU A 142 9.35 -9.48 2.37
N ASP A 143 10.23 -10.35 1.89
CA ASP A 143 10.88 -10.21 0.59
C ASP A 143 9.86 -10.31 -0.56
N ALA A 144 8.91 -11.25 -0.48
CA ALA A 144 7.89 -11.43 -1.51
C ALA A 144 6.96 -10.21 -1.64
N VAL A 145 6.54 -9.59 -0.53
CA VAL A 145 5.70 -8.38 -0.57
C VAL A 145 6.45 -7.20 -1.18
N VAL A 146 7.71 -7.00 -0.84
CA VAL A 146 8.51 -5.93 -1.46
C VAL A 146 8.72 -6.21 -2.95
N ALA A 147 9.06 -7.45 -3.32
CA ALA A 147 9.23 -7.84 -4.71
C ALA A 147 7.95 -7.63 -5.53
N GLY A 148 6.79 -8.06 -5.01
CA GLY A 148 5.49 -7.96 -5.66
C GLY A 148 4.83 -6.57 -5.64
N THR A 149 5.44 -5.59 -4.96
CA THR A 149 4.99 -4.19 -5.06
C THR A 149 5.28 -3.65 -6.45
N GLN A 150 4.24 -3.43 -7.25
CA GLN A 150 4.37 -3.07 -8.66
C GLN A 150 3.13 -2.34 -9.20
N GLU A 151 3.25 -1.72 -10.38
CA GLU A 151 2.10 -1.32 -11.20
C GLU A 151 1.47 -2.59 -11.78
N VAL A 152 0.31 -2.99 -11.25
CA VAL A 152 -0.34 -4.28 -11.60
C VAL A 152 -1.16 -4.16 -12.87
N VAL A 153 -1.75 -3.00 -13.09
CA VAL A 153 -2.43 -2.60 -14.32
C VAL A 153 -2.08 -1.13 -14.58
N PRO A 154 -2.16 -0.64 -15.83
CA PRO A 154 -1.87 0.76 -16.13
C PRO A 154 -2.65 1.71 -15.22
N GLY A 155 -1.94 2.57 -14.49
CA GLY A 155 -2.51 3.55 -13.58
C GLY A 155 -2.73 3.09 -12.13
N MET A 156 -2.49 1.82 -11.80
CA MET A 156 -2.68 1.30 -10.43
C MET A 156 -1.50 0.48 -9.92
N ILE A 157 -0.96 0.90 -8.78
CA ILE A 157 0.14 0.25 -8.05
C ILE A 157 -0.41 -0.43 -6.80
N LEU A 158 0.00 -1.68 -6.54
CA LEU A 158 -0.29 -2.36 -5.27
C LEU A 158 0.91 -2.30 -4.33
N ALA A 159 0.63 -2.13 -3.04
CA ALA A 159 1.64 -2.11 -1.98
C ALA A 159 1.12 -2.73 -0.68
N GLY A 160 2.05 -3.10 0.20
CA GLY A 160 1.77 -3.73 1.48
C GLY A 160 1.10 -5.09 1.33
N MET A 161 0.33 -5.48 2.34
CA MET A 161 -0.27 -6.82 2.39
C MET A 161 -1.32 -7.11 1.31
N GLU A 162 -1.83 -6.10 0.60
CA GLU A 162 -2.71 -6.33 -0.55
C GLU A 162 -1.98 -7.07 -1.69
N VAL A 163 -0.65 -6.93 -1.78
CA VAL A 163 0.20 -7.71 -2.70
C VAL A 163 0.11 -9.22 -2.43
N ALA A 164 -0.03 -9.62 -1.17
CA ALA A 164 -0.10 -11.03 -0.79
C ALA A 164 -1.36 -11.71 -1.31
N GLU A 165 -2.47 -10.98 -1.39
CA GLU A 165 -3.71 -11.48 -1.98
C GLU A 165 -3.53 -11.74 -3.48
N LEU A 166 -2.96 -10.77 -4.22
CA LEU A 166 -2.70 -10.92 -5.65
C LEU A 166 -1.73 -12.06 -5.98
N SER A 167 -0.64 -12.15 -5.23
CA SER A 167 0.49 -13.05 -5.57
C SER A 167 0.43 -14.41 -4.87
N GLY A 168 -0.45 -14.57 -3.88
CA GLY A 168 -0.52 -15.77 -3.06
C GLY A 168 0.66 -15.94 -2.11
N CYS A 169 1.41 -14.87 -1.84
CA CYS A 169 2.59 -14.97 -0.99
C CYS A 169 2.22 -15.19 0.48
N PRO A 170 3.14 -15.72 1.30
CA PRO A 170 2.95 -15.87 2.73
C PRO A 170 2.71 -14.53 3.44
N ARG A 171 2.13 -14.59 4.63
CA ARG A 171 2.00 -13.42 5.53
C ARG A 171 3.14 -13.37 6.54
N MET A 172 3.56 -12.16 6.95
CA MET A 172 4.66 -11.99 7.91
C MET A 172 4.21 -11.87 9.38
N GLY A 173 2.92 -11.69 9.66
CA GLY A 173 2.45 -11.52 11.04
C GLY A 173 2.97 -10.21 11.67
N PRO A 174 3.43 -10.21 12.93
CA PRO A 174 3.71 -8.98 13.71
C PRO A 174 5.10 -8.35 13.44
N THR A 175 5.58 -8.38 12.20
CA THR A 175 6.75 -7.63 11.70
C THR A 175 6.35 -6.69 10.57
N PHE A 176 7.01 -5.54 10.48
CA PHE A 176 6.55 -4.39 9.69
C PHE A 176 7.59 -3.84 8.70
N GLY A 177 8.77 -4.47 8.57
CA GLY A 177 9.84 -4.00 7.69
C GLY A 177 9.39 -3.89 6.24
N ALA A 178 8.82 -4.97 5.71
CA ALA A 178 8.28 -5.04 4.35
C ALA A 178 7.23 -3.96 4.04
N MET A 179 6.38 -3.58 5.00
CA MET A 179 5.36 -2.56 4.76
C MET A 179 6.00 -1.20 4.44
N MET A 180 7.11 -0.89 5.12
CA MET A 180 7.82 0.37 4.92
C MET A 180 8.57 0.40 3.61
N ILE A 181 9.29 -0.67 3.30
CA ILE A 181 10.06 -0.78 2.05
C ILE A 181 9.11 -0.88 0.84
N SER A 182 8.01 -1.63 0.96
CA SER A 182 6.95 -1.68 -0.05
C SER A 182 6.35 -0.30 -0.29
N GLY A 183 6.01 0.47 0.76
CA GLY A 183 5.51 1.83 0.61
C GLY A 183 6.50 2.77 -0.09
N GLN A 184 7.80 2.66 0.23
CA GLN A 184 8.85 3.42 -0.46
C GLN A 184 8.95 3.04 -1.94
N LYS A 185 8.94 1.73 -2.26
CA LYS A 185 8.96 1.24 -3.64
C LYS A 185 7.74 1.73 -4.44
N ALA A 186 6.55 1.67 -3.86
CA ALA A 186 5.33 2.19 -4.48
C ALA A 186 5.42 3.69 -4.80
N ALA A 187 6.01 4.49 -3.89
CA ALA A 187 6.26 5.91 -4.14
C ALA A 187 7.26 6.14 -5.30
N HIS A 188 8.31 5.33 -5.41
CA HIS A 188 9.27 5.41 -6.51
C HIS A 188 8.61 5.08 -7.86
N LEU A 189 7.82 4.01 -7.91
CA LEU A 189 7.06 3.63 -9.09
C LEU A 189 6.08 4.73 -9.52
N ALA A 190 5.37 5.33 -8.56
CA ALA A 190 4.45 6.44 -8.84
C ALA A 190 5.19 7.68 -9.38
N LEU A 191 6.34 8.04 -8.81
CA LEU A 191 7.17 9.15 -9.32
C LEU A 191 7.64 8.88 -10.75
N LYS A 192 8.13 7.67 -11.02
CA LYS A 192 8.53 7.23 -12.38
C LYS A 192 7.37 7.31 -13.36
N LYS A 193 6.18 6.84 -12.98
CA LYS A 193 4.96 6.92 -13.80
C LYS A 193 4.55 8.36 -14.10
N LEU A 194 4.78 9.27 -13.15
CA LEU A 194 4.54 10.71 -13.31
C LEU A 194 5.66 11.44 -14.07
N GLY A 195 6.67 10.73 -14.59
CA GLY A 195 7.81 11.32 -15.30
C GLY A 195 8.77 12.11 -14.40
N LYS A 196 8.77 11.83 -13.10
CA LYS A 196 9.65 12.46 -12.10
C LYS A 196 10.79 11.52 -11.75
N THR A 197 11.99 12.07 -11.57
CA THR A 197 13.13 11.33 -11.03
C THR A 197 12.95 11.14 -9.53
N PRO A 198 12.90 9.90 -9.01
CA PRO A 198 12.91 9.69 -7.57
C PRO A 198 14.22 10.21 -6.99
N GLY A 199 14.16 10.98 -5.90
CA GLY A 199 15.36 11.17 -5.09
C GLY A 199 15.72 9.82 -4.52
N VAL A 200 16.89 9.28 -4.87
CA VAL A 200 17.42 8.06 -4.24
C VAL A 200 18.29 8.51 -3.07
N PRO A 201 17.81 8.46 -1.80
CA PRO A 201 18.72 8.46 -0.68
C PRO A 201 19.79 7.40 -0.91
N SER A 202 21.06 7.77 -0.77
CA SER A 202 22.25 6.92 -1.01
C SER A 202 22.30 5.64 -0.16
N SER A 203 21.29 5.40 0.68
CA SER A 203 21.14 4.31 1.63
C SER A 203 20.02 3.31 1.29
N LEU A 204 19.27 3.49 0.19
CA LEU A 204 18.15 2.59 -0.14
C LEU A 204 18.64 1.32 -0.87
N PRO A 205 18.08 0.14 -0.52
CA PRO A 205 18.42 -1.12 -1.20
C PRO A 205 18.10 -1.07 -2.70
N GLN A 206 18.87 -1.81 -3.51
CA GLN A 206 18.63 -1.99 -4.95
C GLN A 206 17.22 -2.53 -5.28
N LEU A 207 16.50 -3.10 -4.29
CA LEU A 207 15.13 -3.62 -4.41
C LEU A 207 14.06 -2.58 -4.76
N ILE A 208 14.37 -1.28 -4.66
CA ILE A 208 13.42 -0.17 -4.88
C ILE A 208 13.52 0.39 -6.33
N ALA A 209 14.58 0.04 -7.05
CA ALA A 209 14.84 0.47 -8.43
C ALA A 209 13.99 -0.28 -9.47
#